data_AF-A0A2R6FAM6-F1
#
_entry.id   AF-A0A2R6FAM6-F1
#
_cell.length_a   1.000
_cell.length_b   1.000
_cell.length_c   1.000
_cell.angle_alpha   90.00
_cell.angle_beta   90.00
_cell.angle_gamma   90.00
#
_symmetry.space_group_name_H-M   'P 1'
#
loop_
_entity.id
_entity.type
_entity.pdbx_description
1 polymer ?
#
loop_
_entity_poly.entity_id
_entity_poly.type
_entity_poly.pdbx_seq_one_letter_code
_entity_poly.pdbx_strand_id
1 'polypeptide(L)'
;MPALAAASEGDVALLAYALAFDDRDDRGPVVVTDDKPLRVTCEALSVPLSGSIGVLVRAVERGDIEQKEAKQKLYAIDEVGAGLNASLVRKAERMTDATA
;
A
#
# COMPACT_ATOMS: atom_id res chain seq x y z
N MET A 1 -5.08 12.88 24.17
CA MET A 1 -5.39 13.07 22.74
C MET A 1 -5.77 14.54 22.56
N PRO A 2 -4.87 15.43 22.09
CA PRO A 2 -5.30 16.77 21.74
C PRO A 2 -6.20 16.66 20.50
N ALA A 3 -7.28 17.43 20.50
CA ALA A 3 -8.23 17.47 19.41
C ALA A 3 -7.51 17.88 18.11
N LEU A 4 -7.49 16.99 17.11
CA LEU A 4 -6.96 17.32 15.80
C LEU A 4 -7.90 18.37 15.19
N ALA A 5 -7.38 19.59 15.04
CA ALA A 5 -8.09 20.74 14.51
C ALA A 5 -8.38 20.55 13.02
N ALA A 6 -9.66 20.71 12.64
CA ALA A 6 -10.23 20.52 11.30
C ALA A 6 -9.99 19.13 10.69
N ALA A 7 -10.95 18.63 9.91
CA ALA A 7 -10.71 17.46 9.07
C ALA A 7 -9.64 17.85 8.04
N SER A 8 -8.37 17.68 8.41
CA SER A 8 -7.29 17.70 7.46
C SER A 8 -7.56 16.54 6.52
N GLU A 9 -7.83 16.83 5.25
CA GLU A 9 -8.04 15.83 4.22
C GLU A 9 -6.79 15.69 3.36
N GLY A 10 -6.64 14.53 2.72
CA GLY A 10 -5.56 14.25 1.78
C GLY A 10 -4.21 13.87 2.42
N ASP A 11 -3.17 13.92 1.61
CA ASP A 11 -1.86 13.32 1.88
C ASP A 11 -1.17 13.86 3.12
N VAL A 12 -1.27 15.18 3.36
CA VAL A 12 -0.65 15.83 4.53
C VAL A 12 -1.28 15.30 5.82
N ALA A 13 -2.60 15.12 5.83
CA ALA A 13 -3.29 14.57 6.99
C ALA A 13 -2.87 13.13 7.25
N LEU A 14 -2.84 12.32 6.18
CA LEU A 14 -2.45 10.92 6.23
C LEU A 14 -1.04 10.75 6.82
N LEU A 15 -0.08 11.56 6.35
CA LEU A 15 1.29 11.56 6.85
C LEU A 15 1.38 12.04 8.30
N ALA A 16 0.64 13.09 8.66
CA ALA A 16 0.60 13.57 10.05
C ALA A 16 0.08 12.49 11.01
N TYR A 17 -0.96 11.75 10.61
CA TYR A 17 -1.46 10.61 11.37
C TYR A 17 -0.44 9.49 11.48
N ALA A 18 0.23 9.14 10.38
CA ALA A 18 1.23 8.07 10.38
C ALA A 18 2.42 8.39 11.30
N LEU A 19 2.88 9.64 11.32
CA LEU A 19 3.99 10.11 12.15
C LEU A 19 3.60 10.32 13.62
N ALA A 20 2.35 10.68 13.89
CA ALA A 20 1.86 10.91 15.26
C ALA A 20 1.52 9.60 15.99
N PHE A 21 1.49 8.47 15.28
CA PHE A 21 1.21 7.18 15.87
C PHE A 21 2.45 6.66 16.60
N ASP A 22 2.44 6.75 17.92
CA ASP A 22 3.54 6.34 18.80
C ASP A 22 3.57 4.81 18.91
N ASP A 23 4.68 4.22 18.50
CA ASP A 23 4.85 2.79 18.27
C ASP A 23 5.04 2.05 19.60
N ARG A 24 3.94 1.69 20.26
CA ARG A 24 3.97 0.88 21.49
C ARG A 24 4.11 -0.62 21.23
N ASP A 25 4.01 -1.05 19.97
CA ASP A 25 3.96 -2.47 19.58
C ASP A 25 4.77 -2.76 18.29
N ASP A 26 6.00 -2.26 18.12
CA ASP A 26 6.95 -2.59 17.03
C ASP A 26 6.36 -2.67 15.60
N ARG A 27 5.21 -2.05 15.37
CA ARG A 27 4.37 -2.19 14.17
C ARG A 27 3.59 -0.90 13.99
N GLY A 28 4.34 0.18 13.75
CA GLY A 28 3.78 1.45 13.33
C GLY A 28 2.87 1.33 12.09
N PRO A 29 2.05 2.35 11.84
CA PRO A 29 1.12 2.34 10.72
C PRO A 29 1.84 2.24 9.38
N VAL A 30 1.24 1.51 8.44
CA VAL A 30 1.70 1.42 7.05
C VAL A 30 0.81 2.30 6.18
N VAL A 31 1.41 3.24 5.45
CA VAL A 31 0.71 4.04 4.44
C VAL A 31 0.53 3.20 3.18
N VAL A 32 -0.72 3.07 2.71
CA VAL A 32 -1.03 2.38 1.45
C VAL A 32 -1.33 3.41 0.38
N THR A 33 -0.49 3.46 -0.65
CA THR A 33 -0.68 4.36 -1.79
C THR A 33 0.02 3.85 -3.04
N ASP A 34 -0.56 4.11 -4.20
CA ASP A 34 0.11 3.95 -5.50
C ASP A 34 0.49 5.29 -6.15
N ASP A 35 0.17 6.41 -5.49
CA ASP A 35 0.58 7.74 -5.93
C ASP A 35 2.09 7.94 -5.76
N LYS A 36 2.76 8.33 -6.85
CA LYS A 36 4.22 8.43 -6.89
C LYS A 36 4.76 9.59 -6.02
N PRO A 37 4.24 10.82 -6.10
CA PRO A 37 4.61 11.89 -5.16
C PRO A 37 4.50 11.49 -3.69
N LEU A 38 3.39 10.85 -3.28
CA LEU A 38 3.20 10.44 -1.89
C LEU A 38 4.17 9.31 -1.49
N ARG A 39 4.46 8.36 -2.38
CA ARG A 39 5.48 7.32 -2.14
C ARG A 39 6.85 7.92 -1.82
N VAL A 40 7.30 8.87 -2.65
CA VAL A 40 8.59 9.56 -2.44
C VAL A 40 8.61 10.26 -1.08
N THR A 41 7.49 10.87 -0.70
CA THR A 41 7.37 11.56 0.59
C THR A 41 7.41 10.58 1.77
N CYS A 42 6.73 9.43 1.68
CA CYS A 42 6.79 8.38 2.70
C CYS A 42 8.21 7.85 2.88
N GLU A 43 8.92 7.58 1.77
CA GLU A 43 10.32 7.14 1.78
C GLU A 43 11.23 8.17 2.47
N ALA A 44 11.07 9.46 2.14
CA ALA A 44 11.86 10.53 2.74
C ALA A 44 11.62 10.68 4.26
N LEU A 45 10.41 10.37 4.72
CA LEU A 45 10.01 10.46 6.12
C LEU A 45 10.19 9.14 6.90
N SER A 46 10.74 8.10 6.26
CA SER A 46 10.86 6.75 6.85
C SER A 46 9.52 6.19 7.34
N VAL A 47 8.42 6.58 6.71
CA VAL A 47 7.09 6.05 6.99
C VAL A 47 6.94 4.72 6.24
N PRO A 48 6.59 3.61 6.93
CA PRO A 48 6.35 2.33 6.28
C PRO A 48 5.28 2.48 5.19
N LEU A 49 5.55 1.94 4.00
CA LEU A 49 4.67 2.09 2.85
C LEU A 49 4.37 0.76 2.16
N SER A 50 3.18 0.66 1.57
CA SER A 50 2.78 -0.42 0.68
C SER A 50 1.98 0.13 -0.50
N GLY A 51 1.83 -0.68 -1.54
CA GLY A 51 0.93 -0.40 -2.67
C GLY A 51 -0.19 -1.42 -2.77
N SER A 52 -1.08 -1.25 -3.75
CA SER A 52 -2.15 -2.22 -4.00
C SER A 52 -1.60 -3.63 -4.24
N ILE A 53 -0.43 -3.76 -4.91
CA ILE A 53 0.25 -5.05 -5.09
C ILE A 53 0.62 -5.68 -3.75
N GLY A 54 1.22 -4.92 -2.84
CA GLY A 54 1.64 -5.43 -1.53
C GLY A 54 0.45 -5.86 -0.68
N VAL A 55 -0.68 -5.13 -0.77
CA VAL A 55 -1.94 -5.51 -0.13
C VAL A 55 -2.45 -6.85 -0.68
N LEU A 56 -2.46 -7.03 -2.00
CA LEU A 56 -2.90 -8.29 -2.62
C LEU A 56 -2.00 -9.48 -2.24
N VAL A 57 -0.67 -9.31 -2.29
CA VAL A 57 0.28 -10.34 -1.86
C VAL A 57 0.02 -10.72 -0.40
N ARG A 58 -0.16 -9.74 0.49
CA ARG A 58 -0.41 -9.99 1.90
C ARG A 58 -1.74 -10.72 2.14
N ALA A 59 -2.78 -10.41 1.36
CA ALA A 59 -4.05 -11.11 1.44
C ALA A 59 -3.92 -12.58 1.00
N VAL A 60 -3.13 -12.87 -0.03
CA VAL A 60 -2.82 -14.25 -0.45
C VAL A 60 -2.03 -14.99 0.63
N GLU A 61 -0.98 -14.37 1.20
CA GLU A 61 -0.17 -14.96 2.29
C GLU A 61 -1.01 -15.35 3.51
N ARG A 62 -2.06 -14.57 3.81
CA ARG A 62 -2.97 -14.83 4.93
C ARG A 62 -4.08 -15.83 4.60
N GLY A 63 -4.23 -16.21 3.33
CA GLY A 63 -5.34 -17.03 2.85
C GLY A 63 -6.67 -16.28 2.77
N ASP A 64 -6.66 -14.93 2.80
CA ASP A 64 -7.86 -14.10 2.70
C ASP A 64 -8.44 -14.16 1.27
N ILE A 65 -7.59 -14.34 0.26
CA ILE A 65 -7.98 -14.53 -1.15
C ILE A 65 -7.07 -15.57 -1.82
N GLU A 66 -7.57 -16.22 -2.86
CA GLU A 66 -6.76 -17.14 -3.66
C GLU A 66 -5.79 -16.39 -4.59
N GLN A 67 -4.68 -17.05 -4.93
CA GLN A 67 -3.66 -16.53 -5.83
C GLN A 67 -4.24 -16.07 -7.19
N LYS A 68 -5.18 -16.85 -7.73
CA LYS A 68 -5.85 -16.56 -9.01
C LYS A 68 -6.72 -15.31 -8.92
N GLU A 69 -7.43 -15.15 -7.81
CA GLU A 69 -8.28 -13.99 -7.56
C GLU A 69 -7.43 -12.72 -7.40
N ALA A 70 -6.30 -12.81 -6.71
CA ALA A 70 -5.35 -11.70 -6.59
C ALA A 70 -4.81 -11.24 -7.96
N LYS A 71 -4.44 -12.18 -8.84
CA LYS A 71 -4.00 -11.88 -10.21
C LYS A 71 -5.11 -11.20 -11.02
N GLN A 72 -6.36 -11.68 -10.94
CA GLN A 72 -7.50 -11.05 -11.62
C GLN A 72 -7.74 -9.61 -11.14
N LYS A 73 -7.71 -9.39 -9.81
CA LYS A 73 -7.84 -8.05 -9.22
C LYS A 73 -6.72 -7.11 -9.67
N LEU A 74 -5.50 -7.63 -9.81
CA LEU A 74 -4.37 -6.85 -10.30
C LEU A 74 -4.60 -6.36 -11.74
N TYR A 75 -5.05 -7.23 -12.66
CA TYR A 75 -5.34 -6.82 -14.03
C TYR A 75 -6.51 -5.85 -14.11
N ALA A 76 -7.55 -6.04 -13.28
CA ALA A 76 -8.67 -5.12 -13.23
C ALA A 76 -8.25 -3.71 -12.79
N ILE A 77 -7.29 -3.58 -11.86
CA ILE A 77 -6.75 -2.28 -11.43
C ILE A 77 -6.01 -1.56 -12.58
N ASP A 78 -5.32 -2.31 -13.45
CA ASP A 78 -4.66 -1.76 -14.63
C ASP A 78 -5.67 -1.18 -15.63
N GLU A 79 -6.80 -1.87 -15.83
CA GLU A 79 -7.85 -1.51 -16.79
C GLU A 79 -8.57 -0.18 -16.46
N VAL A 80 -8.57 0.28 -15.20
CA VAL A 80 -9.27 1.52 -14.78
C VAL A 80 -8.40 2.79 -14.80
N GLY A 81 -7.15 2.70 -15.25
CA GLY A 81 -6.31 3.88 -15.52
C GLY A 81 -5.07 4.06 -14.63
N ALA A 82 -4.65 3.02 -13.88
CA ALA A 82 -3.40 3.08 -13.13
C ALA A 82 -2.15 2.92 -14.01
N GLY A 83 -2.29 2.46 -15.27
CA GLY A 83 -1.16 2.30 -16.18
C GLY A 83 -0.02 1.52 -15.52
N LEU A 84 -0.31 0.33 -14.99
CA LEU A 84 0.71 -0.59 -14.52
C LEU A 84 1.54 -0.97 -15.73
N ASN A 85 2.68 -0.29 -15.92
CA ASN A 85 3.70 -0.68 -16.89
C ASN A 85 3.91 -2.20 -16.74
N ALA A 86 3.91 -2.95 -17.85
CA ALA A 86 4.08 -4.40 -17.89
C ALA A 86 5.19 -4.96 -16.98
N SER A 87 6.19 -4.14 -16.62
CA SER A 87 7.19 -4.44 -15.58
C SER A 87 6.60 -4.69 -14.18
N LEU A 88 5.61 -3.91 -13.74
CA LEU A 88 4.93 -4.04 -12.44
C LEU A 88 4.05 -5.27 -12.38
N VAL A 89 3.31 -5.57 -13.47
CA VAL A 89 2.55 -6.82 -13.61
C VAL A 89 3.49 -8.03 -13.48
N ARG A 90 4.59 -8.05 -14.25
CA ARG A 90 5.60 -9.12 -14.15
C ARG A 90 6.26 -9.22 -12.78
N LYS A 91 6.41 -8.10 -12.05
CA LYS A 91 6.94 -8.11 -10.68
C LYS A 91 5.94 -8.72 -9.71
N ALA A 92 4.66 -8.36 -9.82
CA ALA A 92 3.60 -8.91 -8.99
C ALA A 92 3.42 -10.42 -9.22
N GLU A 93 3.42 -10.87 -10.48
CA GLU A 93 3.40 -12.31 -10.82
C GLU A 93 4.53 -13.06 -10.12
N ARG A 94 5.78 -12.58 -10.26
CA ARG A 94 6.94 -13.19 -9.59
C ARG A 94 6.83 -13.23 -8.07
N MET A 95 6.35 -12.16 -7.45
CA MET A 95 6.19 -12.12 -5.98
C MET A 95 5.13 -13.09 -5.49
N THR A 96 4.06 -13.27 -6.27
CA THR A 96 2.97 -14.18 -5.92
C THR A 96 3.33 -15.65 -6.18
N ASP A 97 4.15 -15.94 -7.18
CA ASP A 97 4.61 -17.30 -7.47
C ASP A 97 5.69 -17.78 -6.48
N ALA A 98 6.47 -16.86 -5.89
CA ALA A 98 7.47 -17.17 -4.88
C ALA A 98 6.89 -17.50 -3.48
N THR A 99 5.58 -17.35 -3.31
CA THR A 99 4.86 -17.64 -2.06
C THR A 99 4.23 -19.03 -2.01
N ALA A 100 4.38 -19.83 -3.08
CA ALA A 100 3.96 -21.23 -3.18
C ALA A 100 5.08 -22.19 -2.74
#